data_AF-A0A376D140-F1
#
_entry.id   AF-A0A376D140-F1
#
_cell.length_a   1.000
_cell.length_b   1.000
_cell.length_c   1.000
_cell.angle_alpha   90.00
_cell.angle_beta   90.00
_cell.angle_gamma   90.00
#
_symmetry.space_group_name_H-M   'P 1'
#
loop_
_entity.id
_entity.type
_entity.pdbx_description
1 polymer ?
#
loop_
_entity_poly.entity_id
_entity_poly.type
_entity_poly.pdbx_seq_one_letter_code
_entity_poly.pdbx_strand_id
1 'polypeptide(L)'
;MKLSHADMRWNELMDEYFFCRSVRVATEWSYLKVLNGFRKFVGETLLPEDIRQQHVREWKREVLKKQNRSTHTWNNKVRHMRAIFNFACSSTLLNLSENPFDGMSDRKRNVRKH
;
A
#
# COMPACT_ATOMS: atom_id res chain seq x y z
N MET A 1 -0.14 25.83 3.68
CA MET A 1 0.44 25.03 2.57
C MET A 1 -0.74 24.37 1.85
N LYS A 2 -0.91 24.55 0.53
CA LYS A 2 -2.02 23.90 -0.20
C LYS A 2 -1.69 22.42 -0.38
N LEU A 3 -2.64 21.53 -0.06
CA LEU A 3 -2.50 20.09 -0.35
C LEU A 3 -2.36 19.91 -1.86
N SER A 4 -1.48 19.00 -2.29
CA SER A 4 -1.38 18.66 -3.70
C SER A 4 -2.62 17.89 -4.15
N HIS A 5 -2.88 17.87 -5.46
CA HIS A 5 -3.97 17.05 -6.02
C HIS A 5 -3.81 15.56 -5.64
N ALA A 6 -2.56 15.06 -5.63
CA ALA A 6 -2.27 13.72 -5.18
C ALA A 6 -2.61 13.51 -3.70
N ASP A 7 -2.25 14.44 -2.82
CA ASP A 7 -2.62 14.35 -1.40
C ASP A 7 -4.12 14.28 -1.20
N MET A 8 -4.87 15.14 -1.90
CA MET A 8 -6.33 15.12 -1.83
C MET A 8 -6.89 13.77 -2.26
N ARG A 9 -6.37 13.21 -3.36
CA ARG A 9 -6.86 11.94 -3.90
C ARG A 9 -6.53 10.74 -3.01
N TRP A 10 -5.34 10.74 -2.41
CA TRP A 10 -4.97 9.71 -1.43
C TRP A 10 -5.79 9.83 -0.13
N ASN A 11 -6.06 11.04 0.34
CA ASN A 11 -6.86 11.27 1.53
C ASN A 11 -8.31 10.82 1.31
N GLU A 12 -8.92 11.18 0.17
CA GLU A 12 -10.28 10.75 -0.19
C GLU A 12 -10.41 9.22 -0.20
N LEU A 13 -9.44 8.51 -0.79
CA LEU A 13 -9.40 7.03 -0.75
C LEU A 13 -9.35 6.48 0.68
N MET A 14 -8.54 7.10 1.55
CA MET A 14 -8.36 6.62 2.92
C MET A 14 -9.55 6.92 3.80
N ASP A 15 -10.13 8.12 3.68
CA ASP A 15 -11.32 8.54 4.41
C ASP A 15 -12.49 7.62 4.06
N GLU A 16 -12.74 7.38 2.78
CA GLU A 16 -13.80 6.49 2.32
C GLU A 16 -13.55 5.03 2.77
N TYR A 17 -12.31 4.55 2.66
CA TYR A 17 -11.95 3.20 3.13
C TYR A 17 -12.22 3.01 4.63
N PHE A 18 -11.80 3.97 5.46
CA PHE A 18 -11.98 3.89 6.91
C PHE A 18 -13.44 4.09 7.32
N PHE A 19 -14.15 4.99 6.65
CA PHE A 19 -15.59 5.18 6.83
C PHE A 19 -16.35 3.86 6.60
N CYS A 20 -16.10 3.17 5.48
CA CYS A 20 -16.77 1.90 5.17
C CYS A 20 -16.35 0.72 6.07
N ARG A 21 -15.09 0.67 6.53
CA ARG A 21 -14.56 -0.48 7.28
C ARG A 21 -14.78 -0.41 8.79
N SER A 22 -15.15 0.74 9.35
CA SER A 22 -15.35 0.95 10.79
C SER A 22 -14.21 0.35 11.64
N VAL A 23 -12.97 0.60 11.23
CA VAL A 23 -11.77 0.13 11.94
C VAL A 23 -11.48 1.03 13.14
N ARG A 24 -10.88 0.46 14.21
CA ARG A 24 -10.43 1.26 15.37
C ARG A 24 -9.32 2.22 14.93
N VAL A 25 -9.29 3.44 15.48
CA VAL A 25 -8.28 4.49 15.21
C VAL A 25 -6.83 3.96 15.26
N ALA A 26 -6.48 3.10 16.23
CA ALA A 26 -5.14 2.51 16.32
C ALA A 26 -4.75 1.65 15.09
N THR A 27 -5.74 1.08 14.42
CA THR A 27 -5.56 0.33 13.18
C THR A 27 -5.32 1.27 12.00
N GLU A 28 -6.03 2.39 11.91
CA GLU A 28 -5.86 3.40 10.86
C GLU A 28 -4.42 3.91 10.78
N TRP A 29 -3.81 4.19 11.94
CA TRP A 29 -2.40 4.60 12.04
C TRP A 29 -1.43 3.63 11.35
N SER A 30 -1.68 2.32 11.44
CA SER A 30 -0.83 1.32 10.79
C SER A 30 -0.96 1.35 9.27
N TYR A 31 -2.17 1.57 8.76
CA TYR A 31 -2.42 1.74 7.33
C TYR A 31 -1.78 3.03 6.81
N LEU A 32 -2.00 4.17 7.48
CA LEU A 32 -1.42 5.45 7.12
C LEU A 32 0.12 5.41 7.13
N LYS A 33 0.72 4.76 8.12
CA LYS A 33 2.17 4.58 8.18
C LYS A 33 2.71 3.78 6.99
N VAL A 34 2.02 2.72 6.59
CA VAL A 34 2.41 1.92 5.42
C VAL A 34 2.24 2.72 4.14
N LEU A 35 1.10 3.41 4.00
CA LEU A 35 0.78 4.25 2.84
C LEU A 35 1.82 5.36 2.67
N ASN A 36 2.11 6.14 3.71
CA ASN A 36 3.08 7.23 3.66
C ASN A 36 4.48 6.72 3.30
N GLY A 37 4.86 5.55 3.82
CA GLY A 37 6.11 4.90 3.45
C GLY A 37 6.17 4.45 1.99
N PHE A 38 5.03 4.11 1.39
CA PHE A 38 4.93 3.81 -0.05
C PHE A 38 4.93 5.08 -0.89
N ARG A 39 4.12 6.09 -0.55
CA ARG A 39 4.06 7.39 -1.26
C ARG A 39 5.42 8.07 -1.30
N LYS A 40 6.15 8.08 -0.18
CA LYS A 40 7.52 8.60 -0.13
C LYS A 40 8.49 7.84 -1.06
N PHE A 41 8.23 6.56 -1.30
CA PHE A 41 9.06 5.75 -2.20
C PHE A 41 8.76 6.01 -3.68
N VAL A 42 7.48 6.05 -4.07
CA VAL A 42 7.08 6.23 -5.48
C VAL A 42 7.07 7.69 -5.95
N GLY A 43 7.10 8.64 -5.00
CA GLY A 43 6.94 10.06 -5.24
C GLY A 43 5.57 10.55 -4.78
N GLU A 44 5.54 11.70 -4.10
CA GLU A 44 4.33 12.21 -3.44
C GLU A 44 3.27 12.74 -4.42
N THR A 45 3.65 12.95 -5.68
CA THR A 45 2.81 13.49 -6.76
C THR A 45 2.01 12.42 -7.53
N LEU A 46 2.30 11.14 -7.32
CA LEU A 46 1.67 10.05 -8.07
C LEU A 46 0.28 9.76 -7.50
N LEU A 47 -0.73 9.64 -8.37
CA LEU A 47 -2.10 9.35 -7.96
C LEU A 47 -2.28 7.86 -7.61
N PRO A 48 -3.30 7.49 -6.80
CA PRO A 48 -3.65 6.09 -6.58
C PRO A 48 -3.92 5.31 -7.87
N GLU A 49 -4.57 5.94 -8.86
CA GLU A 49 -4.91 5.30 -10.14
C GLU A 49 -3.67 5.00 -11.01
N ASP A 50 -2.58 5.74 -10.81
CA ASP A 50 -1.33 5.59 -11.58
C ASP A 50 -0.42 4.49 -11.04
N ILE A 51 -0.78 3.87 -9.91
CA ILE A 51 0.04 2.84 -9.27
C ILE A 51 -0.02 1.54 -10.07
N ARG A 52 1.10 1.19 -10.69
CA ARG A 52 1.31 -0.07 -11.41
C ARG A 52 2.04 -1.10 -10.53
N GLN A 53 1.88 -2.38 -10.87
CA GLN A 53 2.62 -3.48 -10.21
C GLN A 53 4.15 -3.28 -10.24
N GLN A 54 4.69 -2.58 -11.25
CA GLN A 54 6.11 -2.26 -11.33
C GLN A 54 6.59 -1.48 -10.09
N HIS A 55 5.85 -0.43 -9.68
CA HIS A 55 6.19 0.35 -8.49
C HIS A 55 6.23 -0.53 -7.23
N VAL A 56 5.31 -1.51 -7.13
CA VAL A 56 5.26 -2.44 -5.99
C VAL A 56 6.45 -3.42 -6.02
N ARG A 57 6.88 -3.89 -7.20
CA ARG A 57 8.11 -4.70 -7.35
C ARG A 57 9.36 -3.94 -6.95
N GLU A 58 9.46 -2.68 -7.35
CA GLU A 58 10.59 -1.82 -7.00
C GLU A 58 10.60 -1.54 -5.49
N TRP A 59 9.44 -1.28 -4.89
CA TRP A 59 9.32 -1.10 -3.45
C TRP A 59 9.69 -2.36 -2.67
N LYS A 60 9.31 -3.54 -3.18
CA LYS A 60 9.73 -4.83 -2.61
C LYS A 60 11.25 -4.93 -2.56
N ARG A 61 11.93 -4.60 -3.66
CA ARG A 61 13.40 -4.60 -3.74
C ARG A 61 14.00 -3.61 -2.74
N GLU A 62 13.43 -2.41 -2.64
CA GLU A 62 13.85 -1.40 -1.67
C GLU A 62 13.76 -1.91 -0.23
N VAL A 63 12.58 -2.40 0.18
CA VAL A 63 12.32 -2.87 1.55
C VAL A 63 13.19 -4.08 1.92
N LEU A 64 13.28 -5.08 1.04
CA LEU A 64 13.96 -6.34 1.37
C LEU A 64 15.47 -6.29 1.14
N LYS A 65 15.94 -5.57 0.11
CA LYS A 65 17.37 -5.57 -0.26
C LYS A 65 18.12 -4.34 0.24
N LYS A 66 17.55 -3.15 0.14
CA LYS A 66 18.25 -1.93 0.55
C LYS A 66 18.06 -1.62 2.03
N GLN A 67 16.83 -1.76 2.53
CA GLN A 67 16.51 -1.51 3.94
C GLN A 67 16.69 -2.73 4.84
N ASN A 68 17.04 -3.89 4.25
CA ASN A 68 17.25 -5.17 4.93
C ASN A 68 16.11 -5.55 5.91
N ARG A 69 14.86 -5.24 5.55
CA ARG A 69 13.70 -5.57 6.38
C ARG A 69 13.29 -7.02 6.16
N SER A 70 12.64 -7.59 7.18
CA SER A 70 12.18 -8.97 7.11
C SER A 70 11.04 -9.15 6.09
N THR A 71 10.91 -10.37 5.58
CA THR A 71 9.75 -10.79 4.78
C THR A 71 8.43 -10.59 5.53
N HIS A 72 8.42 -10.73 6.86
CA HIS A 72 7.24 -10.45 7.67
C HIS A 72 6.82 -8.98 7.57
N THR A 73 7.78 -8.05 7.68
CA THR A 73 7.53 -6.61 7.50
C THR A 73 7.00 -6.31 6.10
N TRP A 74 7.56 -6.93 5.06
CA TRP A 74 7.06 -6.78 3.69
C TRP A 74 5.63 -7.29 3.53
N ASN A 75 5.34 -8.50 4.01
CA ASN A 75 4.00 -9.08 3.89
C ASN A 75 2.96 -8.27 4.68
N ASN A 76 3.33 -7.66 5.80
CA ASN A 76 2.46 -6.73 6.51
C ASN A 76 2.13 -5.48 5.66
N LYS A 77 3.14 -4.88 5.01
CA LYS A 77 2.92 -3.76 4.09
C LYS A 77 1.98 -4.13 2.94
N VAL A 78 2.23 -5.27 2.29
CA VAL A 78 1.37 -5.77 1.21
C VAL A 78 -0.06 -6.01 1.71
N ARG A 79 -0.24 -6.56 2.90
CA ARG A 79 -1.58 -6.80 3.47
C ARG A 79 -2.40 -5.52 3.58
N HIS A 80 -1.82 -4.45 4.12
CA HIS A 80 -2.50 -3.17 4.28
C HIS A 80 -2.79 -2.51 2.92
N MET A 81 -1.78 -2.42 2.05
CA MET A 81 -1.95 -1.81 0.73
C MET A 81 -2.94 -2.59 -0.14
N ARG A 82 -2.90 -3.92 -0.12
CA ARG A 82 -3.85 -4.75 -0.85
C ARG A 82 -5.28 -4.54 -0.36
N ALA A 83 -5.50 -4.40 0.95
CA ALA A 83 -6.84 -4.16 1.48
C ALA A 83 -7.42 -2.80 1.03
N ILE A 84 -6.58 -1.74 0.99
CA ILE A 84 -6.96 -0.42 0.46
C ILE A 84 -7.30 -0.52 -1.03
N PHE A 85 -6.42 -1.15 -1.84
CA PHE A 85 -6.60 -1.22 -3.29
C PHE A 85 -7.72 -2.18 -3.70
N ASN A 86 -8.02 -3.22 -2.92
CA ASN A 86 -9.20 -4.06 -3.14
C ASN A 86 -10.48 -3.26 -2.94
N PHE A 87 -10.52 -2.41 -1.92
CA PHE A 87 -11.65 -1.50 -1.72
C PHE A 87 -11.79 -0.54 -2.90
N ALA A 88 -10.69 0.07 -3.33
CA ALA A 88 -10.66 0.97 -4.47
C ALA A 88 -11.17 0.32 -5.77
N CYS A 89 -10.78 -0.92 -6.08
CA CYS A 89 -11.24 -1.62 -7.27
C CYS A 89 -12.73 -2.02 -7.19
N SER A 90 -13.25 -2.20 -5.97
CA SER A 90 -14.65 -2.54 -5.75
C SER A 90 -15.58 -1.32 -5.66
N SER A 91 -15.02 -0.12 -5.46
CA SER A 91 -15.78 1.12 -5.38
C SER A 91 -15.74 1.85 -6.71
N THR A 92 -16.72 2.73 -6.95
CA THR A 92 -16.70 3.66 -8.10
C THR A 92 -15.77 4.84 -7.85
N LEU A 93 -14.98 4.82 -6.77
CA LEU A 93 -14.14 5.93 -6.36
C LEU A 93 -12.92 6.07 -7.29
N LEU A 94 -12.24 4.96 -7.56
CA LEU A 94 -11.07 4.89 -8.44
C LEU A 94 -11.41 3.98 -9.61
N ASN A 95 -11.19 4.43 -10.85
CA ASN A 95 -11.37 3.62 -12.06
C ASN A 95 -10.19 2.62 -12.21
N LEU A 96 -10.01 1.76 -11.22
CA LEU A 96 -8.97 0.74 -11.17
C LEU A 96 -9.55 -0.61 -11.57
N SER A 97 -9.00 -1.22 -12.62
CA SER A 97 -9.40 -2.56 -13.06
C SER A 97 -8.75 -3.68 -12.23
N GLU A 98 -7.56 -3.43 -11.67
CA GLU A 98 -6.76 -4.43 -10.97
C GLU A 98 -6.01 -3.86 -9.77
N ASN A 99 -5.81 -4.69 -8.75
CA ASN A 99 -5.02 -4.34 -7.58
C ASN A 99 -3.52 -4.59 -7.83
N PRO A 100 -2.66 -3.54 -7.81
CA PRO A 100 -1.22 -3.70 -8.05
C PRO A 100 -0.47 -4.46 -6.94
N PHE A 101 -1.11 -4.71 -5.79
CA PHE A 101 -0.55 -5.45 -4.65
C PHE A 101 -0.97 -6.94 -4.64
N ASP A 102 -1.80 -7.39 -5.57
CA ASP A 102 -2.18 -8.79 -5.66
C ASP A 102 -1.00 -9.68 -6.06
N GLY A 103 -0.90 -10.83 -5.39
CA GLY A 103 0.24 -11.75 -5.57
C GLY A 103 1.59 -11.25 -5.04
N MET A 104 1.68 -10.06 -4.44
CA MET A 104 2.97 -9.44 -4.08
C MET A 104 3.57 -9.90 -2.76
N SER A 105 2.84 -10.71 -1.99
CA SER A 105 3.35 -11.31 -0.75
C SER A 105 4.50 -12.28 -1.04
N ASP A 106 5.58 -12.22 -0.26
CA ASP A 106 6.67 -13.17 -0.41
C ASP A 106 6.41 -14.44 0.38
N ARG A 107 6.67 -15.59 -0.23
CA ARG A 107 6.59 -16.88 0.48
C ARG A 107 7.78 -16.98 1.40
N LYS A 108 7.57 -17.41 2.66
CA LYS A 108 8.69 -17.78 3.52
C LYS A 108 9.48 -18.89 2.81
N ARG A 109 10.75 -18.64 2.47
CA ARG A 109 11.70 -19.72 2.27
C ARG A 109 11.91 -20.35 3.65
N ASN A 110 11.33 -21.53 3.88
CA ASN A 110 11.71 -22.35 5.02
C ASN A 110 13.17 -22.75 4.81
N VAL A 111 14.11 -22.02 5.41
CA VAL A 111 15.49 -22.47 5.51
C VAL A 111 15.46 -23.61 6.53
N ARG A 112 15.48 -24.86 6.05
CA ARG A 112 15.70 -26.03 6.90
C ARG A 112 17.09 -25.85 7.51
N LYS A 113 17.17 -25.53 8.80
CA LYS A 113 18.41 -25.62 9.56
C LYS A 113 18.86 -27.08 9.48
N HIS A 114 20.01 -27.33 8.84
CA HIS A 114 20.73 -28.59 8.97
C HIS A 114 21.54 -28.53 10.26
#